data_AF-A0A9P5WR49-F1
#
_entry.id   AF-A0A9P5WR49-F1
#
_cell.length_a   1.000
_cell.length_b   1.000
_cell.length_c   1.000
_cell.angle_alpha   90.00
_cell.angle_beta   90.00
_cell.angle_gamma   90.00
#
_symmetry.space_group_name_H-M   'P 1'
#
loop_
_entity.id
_entity.type
_entity.pdbx_description
1 polymer ?
#
loop_
_entity_poly.entity_id
_entity_poly.type
_entity_poly.pdbx_seq_one_letter_code
_entity_poly.pdbx_strand_id
1 'polypeptide(L)'
;MTVPVPVPSLAQAAATGELKSAALQHFQSINSINSATATATATNDNTNVDNDDATVATSAVHAHLHDNEAGFENDAFLDTTNDTQEAGSFEGPEKLLEIWFGPAPYLLQGVRTIPKELQSAESDDTLGGSDRYGLRIVPKPVWDEMLAIVKCKVLNSIQNDCMDAFLLSESSFFVYPHKLILKTCGTTTLLMALPKILEIAQNYCGLEKVWRVFYSRKTFMFPERQLHVHRDWKDEVAFLDRHFDHGAAYTVGKVNGDHWCLYLTAPQDDCLSHITSRRNSASSLDNADLVVVGKHDQNSVAHPLSIMTRDCSSEQGEESPMESPRSSSASTLSSSSSSMASSASSATYLYPSHDQTVEILMTNLNPEAMKRFYQRPDDVPGTVGGVRVDQETGLAGLFPQAQLDSYLFTPCGYSANAVQDGNYYTIHVTPEPVCSYASFETNIPVGLRHKKISGRRSASGSSTPISVSASENDDATEGKDVKDCAGDVISQASYTGPETLTELISRVVEIFQPGTMSVTLFSSHMTEDGQMETERQMERRQRHMVKAMGRIAGFSRTDRILYEFDGCDLVFGHFVAKA
;
A
#
# COMPACT_ATOMS: atom_id res chain seq x y z
N MET A 1 -48.09 41.42 -21.15
CA MET A 1 -46.91 42.09 -21.73
C MET A 1 -45.73 41.82 -20.84
N THR A 2 -44.97 40.79 -21.17
CA THR A 2 -43.70 40.43 -20.53
C THR A 2 -42.79 39.97 -21.66
N VAL A 3 -41.84 40.83 -22.00
CA VAL A 3 -40.87 40.63 -23.07
C VAL A 3 -39.73 39.76 -22.53
N PRO A 4 -39.29 38.69 -23.21
CA PRO A 4 -38.13 37.91 -22.81
C PRO A 4 -36.83 38.63 -23.21
N VAL A 5 -35.88 38.71 -22.27
CA VAL A 5 -34.51 39.22 -22.49
C VAL A 5 -33.63 38.05 -23.00
N PRO A 6 -32.85 38.23 -24.08
CA PRO A 6 -32.09 37.14 -24.70
C PRO A 6 -30.76 36.84 -23.98
N VAL A 7 -30.41 35.56 -23.97
CA VAL A 7 -29.12 34.99 -23.52
C VAL A 7 -28.06 35.21 -24.62
N PRO A 8 -26.81 35.64 -24.30
CA PRO A 8 -25.77 35.77 -25.31
C PRO A 8 -25.22 34.39 -25.72
N SER A 9 -25.04 34.19 -27.03
CA SER A 9 -24.38 33.04 -27.62
C SER A 9 -22.86 33.09 -27.49
N LEU A 10 -22.23 31.92 -27.54
CA LEU A 10 -20.85 31.59 -27.23
C LEU A 10 -19.76 32.17 -28.18
N ALA A 11 -19.97 33.34 -28.79
CA ALA A 11 -19.10 33.86 -29.85
C ALA A 11 -18.52 35.27 -29.63
N GLN A 12 -18.59 35.86 -28.43
CA GLN A 12 -18.07 37.22 -28.16
C GLN A 12 -17.33 37.35 -26.81
N ALA A 13 -16.34 36.49 -26.57
CA ALA A 13 -15.36 36.70 -25.49
C ALA A 13 -13.90 36.54 -25.96
N ALA A 14 -13.65 36.68 -27.27
CA ALA A 14 -12.31 36.69 -27.86
C ALA A 14 -11.85 38.12 -28.17
N ALA A 15 -11.74 38.97 -27.14
CA ALA A 15 -11.14 40.31 -27.27
C ALA A 15 -10.81 40.90 -25.89
N THR A 16 -9.81 40.36 -25.20
CA THR A 16 -8.97 41.06 -24.21
C THR A 16 -7.69 40.24 -24.03
N GLY A 17 -6.88 40.23 -25.10
CA GLY A 17 -5.54 39.68 -25.06
C GLY A 17 -4.57 40.77 -24.63
N GLU A 18 -4.17 40.75 -23.36
CA GLU A 18 -2.96 41.43 -22.86
C GLU A 18 -2.73 40.94 -21.42
N LEU A 19 -2.05 39.80 -21.28
CA LEU A 19 -1.39 39.27 -20.06
C LEU A 19 -0.79 37.85 -20.27
N LYS A 20 -1.00 37.24 -21.45
CA LYS A 20 -0.46 35.89 -21.79
C LYS A 20 0.97 35.87 -22.35
N SER A 21 1.70 36.98 -22.35
CA SER A 21 3.02 37.05 -23.01
C SER A 21 4.24 36.86 -22.09
N ALA A 22 4.10 36.83 -20.76
CA ALA A 22 5.26 36.75 -19.85
C ALA A 22 5.58 35.31 -19.37
N ALA A 23 4.61 34.39 -19.37
CA ALA A 23 4.81 33.02 -18.88
C ALA A 23 5.32 32.04 -19.95
N LEU A 24 5.21 32.38 -21.24
CA LEU A 24 5.60 31.48 -22.33
C LEU A 24 7.07 31.68 -22.81
N GLN A 25 7.72 32.77 -22.42
CA GLN A 25 9.14 33.02 -22.76
C GLN A 25 10.12 32.36 -21.77
N HIS A 26 9.67 31.93 -20.59
CA HIS A 26 10.56 31.31 -19.60
C HIS A 26 10.76 29.79 -19.82
N PHE A 27 9.84 29.12 -20.53
CA PHE A 27 9.92 27.68 -20.79
C PHE A 27 10.77 27.31 -22.01
N GLN A 28 11.02 28.25 -22.94
CA GLN A 28 11.87 28.01 -24.12
C GLN A 28 13.36 28.32 -23.88
N SER A 29 13.72 28.93 -22.75
CA SER A 29 15.11 29.27 -22.41
C SER A 29 15.88 28.15 -21.69
N ILE A 30 15.19 27.11 -21.20
CA ILE A 30 15.84 26.00 -20.46
C ILE A 30 16.27 24.86 -21.41
N ASN A 31 15.61 24.69 -22.56
CA ASN A 31 15.96 23.66 -23.55
C ASN A 31 17.05 24.08 -24.56
N SER A 32 17.63 25.28 -24.43
CA SER A 32 18.66 25.79 -25.37
C SER A 32 20.09 25.79 -24.81
N ILE A 33 20.38 25.18 -23.65
CA ILE A 33 21.72 25.24 -23.03
C ILE A 33 22.55 23.94 -23.12
N ASN A 34 22.00 22.81 -23.57
CA ASN A 34 22.76 21.56 -23.72
C ASN A 34 23.12 21.15 -25.16
N SER A 35 23.22 22.10 -26.08
CA SER A 35 23.67 21.85 -27.46
C SER A 35 24.65 22.93 -27.93
N ALA A 36 25.87 22.93 -27.39
CA ALA A 36 26.99 23.69 -27.96
C ALA A 36 28.35 23.32 -27.33
N THR A 37 28.98 22.22 -27.79
CA THR A 37 30.43 21.97 -27.98
C THR A 37 30.61 20.45 -28.12
N ALA A 38 31.24 19.85 -29.13
CA ALA A 38 32.41 20.27 -29.89
C ALA A 38 32.33 19.83 -31.36
N THR A 39 32.67 20.75 -32.25
CA THR A 39 33.07 20.52 -33.64
C THR A 39 34.58 20.26 -33.69
N ALA A 40 34.99 19.16 -34.31
CA ALA A 40 36.31 19.08 -34.96
C ALA A 40 36.32 18.06 -36.11
N THR A 41 36.41 18.62 -37.31
CA THR A 41 37.09 18.13 -38.53
C THR A 41 36.62 16.84 -39.21
N ALA A 42 35.99 17.06 -40.37
CA ALA A 42 35.82 16.10 -41.45
C ALA A 42 37.11 15.93 -42.28
N THR A 43 37.36 14.70 -42.73
CA THR A 43 37.96 14.42 -44.04
C THR A 43 37.27 13.22 -44.66
N ASN A 44 36.78 13.41 -45.89
CA ASN A 44 36.26 12.40 -46.81
C ASN A 44 37.25 11.25 -47.02
N ASP A 45 36.74 10.03 -47.24
CA ASP A 45 36.93 9.37 -48.53
C ASP A 45 35.97 8.20 -48.77
N ASN A 46 35.49 8.15 -50.02
CA ASN A 46 34.73 7.06 -50.64
C ASN A 46 35.62 5.81 -50.80
N THR A 47 35.04 4.61 -50.65
CA THR A 47 35.03 3.54 -51.68
C THR A 47 34.33 2.27 -51.17
N ASN A 48 33.19 1.94 -51.79
CA ASN A 48 32.92 0.71 -52.56
C ASN A 48 33.45 -0.68 -52.08
N VAL A 49 32.51 -1.66 -52.07
CA VAL A 49 32.60 -3.02 -52.68
C VAL A 49 32.66 -4.27 -51.76
N ASP A 50 31.68 -5.16 -52.04
CA ASP A 50 31.57 -6.63 -51.94
C ASP A 50 31.30 -7.40 -50.63
N ASN A 51 30.13 -8.06 -50.64
CA ASN A 51 29.86 -9.51 -50.51
C ASN A 51 30.88 -10.39 -49.75
N ASP A 52 30.44 -11.17 -48.76
CA ASP A 52 30.02 -12.56 -49.00
C ASP A 52 29.54 -13.29 -47.74
N ASP A 53 28.73 -14.30 -48.04
CA ASP A 53 27.99 -15.31 -47.28
C ASP A 53 28.82 -16.15 -46.29
N ALA A 54 28.18 -16.61 -45.19
CA ALA A 54 28.33 -17.97 -44.66
C ALA A 54 27.47 -18.20 -43.39
N THR A 55 26.46 -19.04 -43.60
CA THR A 55 25.65 -19.75 -42.60
C THR A 55 26.45 -20.84 -41.87
N VAL A 56 26.35 -20.93 -40.54
CA VAL A 56 26.39 -22.22 -39.80
C VAL A 56 25.47 -22.13 -38.58
N ALA A 57 24.44 -22.96 -38.59
CA ALA A 57 23.55 -23.23 -37.47
C ALA A 57 24.12 -24.35 -36.58
N THR A 58 24.02 -24.19 -35.26
CA THR A 58 23.89 -25.31 -34.31
C THR A 58 23.00 -24.88 -33.13
N SER A 59 21.76 -25.39 -33.13
CA SER A 59 20.86 -25.64 -31.99
C SER A 59 21.58 -26.20 -30.76
N ALA A 60 21.06 -26.22 -29.53
CA ALA A 60 19.94 -25.60 -28.80
C ALA A 60 19.88 -26.38 -27.47
N VAL A 61 19.63 -25.73 -26.33
CA VAL A 61 18.73 -26.26 -25.28
C VAL A 61 18.18 -25.07 -24.48
N HIS A 62 17.04 -24.52 -24.91
CA HIS A 62 16.22 -23.60 -24.12
C HIS A 62 14.88 -24.30 -23.89
N ALA A 63 14.54 -24.55 -22.63
CA ALA A 63 13.27 -25.19 -22.28
C ALA A 63 12.14 -24.14 -22.31
N HIS A 64 11.05 -24.53 -22.96
CA HIS A 64 9.82 -23.77 -23.21
C HIS A 64 9.16 -23.18 -21.95
N LEU A 65 8.86 -21.89 -22.00
CA LEU A 65 7.58 -21.35 -21.53
C LEU A 65 6.86 -20.78 -22.76
N HIS A 66 5.56 -21.07 -22.84
CA HIS A 66 4.71 -20.93 -24.01
C HIS A 66 4.71 -19.53 -24.64
N ASP A 67 4.96 -19.49 -25.94
CA ASP A 67 4.63 -18.38 -26.83
C ASP A 67 3.11 -18.20 -26.90
N ASN A 68 2.62 -17.06 -26.42
CA ASN A 68 1.32 -16.50 -26.79
C ASN A 68 1.58 -15.15 -27.50
N GLU A 69 2.22 -15.21 -28.67
CA GLU A 69 2.11 -14.13 -29.64
C GLU A 69 0.75 -14.23 -30.34
N ALA A 70 -0.24 -13.51 -29.79
CA ALA A 70 -1.49 -13.21 -30.48
C ALA A 70 -1.63 -11.70 -30.63
N GLY A 71 -1.06 -11.19 -31.73
CA GLY A 71 -1.46 -10.02 -32.50
C GLY A 71 -2.05 -8.82 -31.76
N PHE A 72 -1.18 -7.89 -31.35
CA PHE A 72 -1.44 -6.47 -31.54
C PHE A 72 -0.25 -5.91 -32.31
N GLU A 73 -0.48 -5.53 -33.56
CA GLU A 73 0.47 -4.73 -34.33
C GLU A 73 0.80 -3.47 -33.51
N ASN A 74 2.10 -3.25 -33.24
CA ASN A 74 2.66 -2.10 -32.54
C ASN A 74 2.57 -0.79 -33.36
N ASP A 75 1.46 -0.56 -34.07
CA ASP A 75 1.30 0.53 -35.04
C ASP A 75 0.20 1.54 -34.63
N ALA A 76 -0.01 1.72 -33.33
CA ALA A 76 -0.64 2.92 -32.80
C ALA A 76 0.44 3.87 -32.27
N PHE A 77 1.04 4.62 -33.19
CA PHE A 77 1.75 5.86 -32.92
C PHE A 77 1.02 6.64 -31.81
N LEU A 78 1.64 6.73 -30.63
CA LEU A 78 1.19 7.50 -29.48
C LEU A 78 0.99 8.95 -29.91
N ASP A 79 -0.23 9.30 -30.31
CA ASP A 79 -0.64 10.68 -30.55
C ASP A 79 -0.64 11.42 -29.21
N THR A 80 0.51 12.01 -28.91
CA THR A 80 0.82 12.76 -27.69
C THR A 80 0.48 14.24 -27.82
N THR A 81 -0.34 14.63 -28.81
CA THR A 81 -0.60 16.06 -29.08
C THR A 81 -1.84 16.64 -28.41
N ASN A 82 -2.63 15.83 -27.69
CA ASN A 82 -3.89 16.26 -27.06
C ASN A 82 -3.94 16.16 -25.53
N ASP A 83 -2.81 16.05 -24.83
CA ASP A 83 -2.72 16.22 -23.36
C ASP A 83 -2.90 17.71 -22.94
N THR A 84 -3.76 18.46 -23.63
CA THR A 84 -4.34 19.69 -23.07
C THR A 84 -5.44 19.27 -22.12
N GLN A 85 -5.04 18.88 -20.91
CA GLN A 85 -5.93 18.85 -19.76
C GLN A 85 -6.67 20.20 -19.76
N GLU A 86 -7.99 20.20 -20.01
CA GLU A 86 -8.79 21.43 -19.96
C GLU A 86 -8.44 22.14 -18.66
N ALA A 87 -7.83 23.32 -18.78
CA ALA A 87 -7.19 24.02 -17.67
C ALA A 87 -8.15 24.12 -16.48
N GLY A 88 -7.97 23.27 -15.47
CA GLY A 88 -8.76 23.26 -14.23
C GLY A 88 -9.49 21.97 -13.84
N SER A 89 -9.25 20.82 -14.48
CA SER A 89 -9.88 19.56 -14.05
C SER A 89 -8.91 18.37 -14.01
N PHE A 90 -8.57 17.94 -12.79
CA PHE A 90 -7.69 16.80 -12.48
C PHE A 90 -8.52 15.61 -11.97
N GLU A 91 -8.15 14.40 -12.39
CA GLU A 91 -8.82 13.18 -11.91
C GLU A 91 -8.23 12.76 -10.55
N GLY A 92 -8.94 13.12 -9.48
CA GLY A 92 -8.57 12.72 -8.11
C GLY A 92 -8.67 11.21 -7.84
N PRO A 93 -9.80 10.53 -8.18
CA PRO A 93 -9.98 9.11 -7.90
C PRO A 93 -8.82 8.24 -8.38
N GLU A 94 -8.27 7.49 -7.43
CA GLU A 94 -7.04 6.74 -7.61
C GLU A 94 -7.29 5.32 -8.13
N LYS A 95 -6.25 4.78 -8.75
CA LYS A 95 -6.08 3.37 -9.10
C LYS A 95 -5.11 2.78 -8.07
N LEU A 96 -5.47 1.64 -7.47
CA LEU A 96 -4.69 0.98 -6.44
C LEU A 96 -4.40 -0.46 -6.85
N LEU A 97 -3.12 -0.84 -6.90
CA LEU A 97 -2.66 -2.19 -7.17
C LEU A 97 -1.78 -2.67 -6.02
N GLU A 98 -2.20 -3.76 -5.40
CA GLU A 98 -1.47 -4.45 -4.36
C GLU A 98 -1.16 -5.89 -4.81
N ILE A 99 0.13 -6.23 -4.84
CA ILE A 99 0.62 -7.53 -5.33
C ILE A 99 1.45 -8.17 -4.23
N TRP A 100 1.09 -9.40 -3.88
CA TRP A 100 1.76 -10.22 -2.89
C TRP A 100 2.48 -11.37 -3.58
N PHE A 101 3.76 -11.54 -3.30
CA PHE A 101 4.57 -12.68 -3.76
C PHE A 101 4.72 -13.76 -2.69
N GLY A 102 4.27 -13.51 -1.47
CA GLY A 102 4.17 -14.49 -0.40
C GLY A 102 3.30 -13.97 0.74
N PRO A 103 2.77 -14.84 1.62
CA PRO A 103 1.84 -14.45 2.67
C PRO A 103 2.48 -13.69 3.83
N ALA A 104 3.82 -13.73 3.94
CA ALA A 104 4.54 -13.09 5.03
C ALA A 104 5.99 -12.77 4.65
N PRO A 105 6.59 -11.73 5.24
CA PRO A 105 7.94 -11.30 4.91
C PRO A 105 8.98 -12.35 5.32
N TYR A 106 8.85 -13.00 6.48
CA TYR A 106 9.87 -13.92 6.97
C TYR A 106 10.15 -15.11 6.03
N LEU A 107 9.19 -15.47 5.16
CA LEU A 107 9.35 -16.54 4.17
C LEU A 107 10.36 -16.19 3.07
N LEU A 108 10.62 -14.90 2.85
CA LEU A 108 11.56 -14.41 1.83
C LEU A 108 12.91 -14.00 2.40
N GLN A 109 13.20 -14.28 3.68
CA GLN A 109 14.50 -13.95 4.30
C GLN A 109 15.71 -14.60 3.61
N GLY A 110 15.51 -15.65 2.80
CA GLY A 110 16.57 -16.26 2.00
C GLY A 110 16.89 -15.50 0.71
N VAL A 111 16.00 -14.62 0.24
CA VAL A 111 16.17 -13.85 -0.99
C VAL A 111 16.93 -12.57 -0.66
N ARG A 112 18.27 -12.65 -0.65
CA ARG A 112 19.14 -11.53 -0.21
C ARG A 112 20.12 -11.02 -1.25
N THR A 113 20.27 -11.74 -2.35
CA THR A 113 21.31 -11.46 -3.35
C THR A 113 20.69 -11.30 -4.71
N ILE A 114 21.02 -10.19 -5.37
CA ILE A 114 20.72 -9.96 -6.78
C ILE A 114 21.61 -10.90 -7.62
N PRO A 115 21.11 -11.51 -8.71
CA PRO A 115 21.94 -12.26 -9.65
C PRO A 115 23.14 -11.44 -10.14
N LYS A 116 24.29 -12.09 -10.33
CA LYS A 116 25.57 -11.40 -10.62
C LYS A 116 25.52 -10.56 -11.89
N GLU A 117 24.70 -10.97 -12.84
CA GLU A 117 24.52 -10.32 -14.14
C GLU A 117 23.76 -9.00 -14.03
N LEU A 118 22.99 -8.81 -12.95
CA LEU A 118 22.14 -7.65 -12.69
C LEU A 118 22.70 -6.76 -11.55
N GLN A 119 23.83 -7.13 -10.96
CA GLN A 119 24.50 -6.29 -9.96
C GLN A 119 25.10 -5.07 -10.66
N SER A 120 24.71 -3.87 -10.24
CA SER A 120 25.36 -2.63 -10.70
C SER A 120 26.76 -2.52 -10.12
N ALA A 121 27.70 -1.98 -10.90
CA ALA A 121 29.07 -1.67 -10.43
C ALA A 121 29.10 -0.53 -9.39
N GLU A 122 28.06 0.30 -9.39
CA GLU A 122 27.81 1.32 -8.37
C GLU A 122 26.68 0.82 -7.46
N SER A 123 27.04 0.29 -6.29
CA SER A 123 26.08 0.03 -5.24
C SER A 123 25.63 1.37 -4.66
N ASP A 124 24.41 1.78 -4.99
CA ASP A 124 23.77 2.92 -4.35
C ASP A 124 23.47 2.57 -2.89
N ASP A 125 24.45 2.79 -2.02
CA ASP A 125 24.37 2.55 -0.56
C ASP A 125 23.36 3.48 0.14
N THR A 126 22.69 4.39 -0.59
CA THR A 126 21.76 5.37 -0.02
C THR A 126 20.48 4.75 0.57
N LEU A 127 20.17 3.50 0.25
CA LEU A 127 18.98 2.78 0.75
C LEU A 127 19.29 1.66 1.78
N GLY A 128 20.44 1.69 2.44
CA GLY A 128 20.65 1.01 3.73
C GLY A 128 20.75 -0.52 3.73
N GLY A 129 21.97 -1.02 3.97
CA GLY A 129 22.25 -2.13 4.90
C GLY A 129 22.15 -3.58 4.40
N SER A 130 23.03 -4.43 4.93
CA SER A 130 23.15 -5.89 4.71
C SER A 130 21.89 -6.73 4.99
N ASP A 131 20.84 -6.10 5.55
CA ASP A 131 19.69 -6.78 6.12
C ASP A 131 18.47 -6.78 5.20
N ARG A 132 18.50 -6.09 4.04
CA ARG A 132 17.45 -6.11 3.01
C ARG A 132 17.25 -7.51 2.43
N TYR A 133 16.01 -7.85 2.08
CA TYR A 133 15.64 -9.12 1.47
C TYR A 133 14.31 -9.01 0.70
N GLY A 134 13.99 -10.03 -0.10
CA GLY A 134 12.81 -10.05 -0.96
C GLY A 134 12.86 -8.89 -1.96
N LEU A 135 11.70 -8.30 -2.28
CA LEU A 135 11.61 -7.17 -3.22
C LEU A 135 12.44 -5.95 -2.83
N ARG A 136 12.77 -5.80 -1.53
CA ARG A 136 13.59 -4.68 -1.07
C ARG A 136 15.04 -4.76 -1.55
N ILE A 137 15.52 -5.89 -2.06
CA ILE A 137 16.87 -5.92 -2.65
C ILE A 137 16.94 -5.19 -4.01
N VAL A 138 15.80 -4.92 -4.65
CA VAL A 138 15.75 -4.28 -5.96
C VAL A 138 16.26 -2.83 -5.85
N PRO A 139 17.26 -2.43 -6.65
CA PRO A 139 17.78 -1.06 -6.63
C PRO A 139 16.72 -0.04 -7.03
N LYS A 140 16.73 1.13 -6.38
CA LYS A 140 15.80 2.22 -6.69
C LYS A 140 15.79 2.66 -8.16
N PRO A 141 16.91 2.74 -8.90
CA PRO A 141 16.87 3.08 -10.32
C PRO A 141 16.00 2.14 -11.15
N VAL A 142 15.92 0.85 -10.78
CA VAL A 142 15.06 -0.13 -11.44
C VAL A 142 13.57 0.19 -11.19
N TRP A 143 13.24 0.62 -9.97
CA TRP A 143 11.90 1.11 -9.66
C TRP A 143 11.59 2.43 -10.37
N ASP A 144 12.56 3.34 -10.50
CA ASP A 144 12.39 4.60 -11.22
C ASP A 144 12.07 4.34 -12.71
N GLU A 145 12.74 3.37 -13.34
CA GLU A 145 12.42 2.94 -14.72
C GLU A 145 11.00 2.37 -14.84
N MET A 146 10.58 1.55 -13.88
CA MET A 146 9.20 1.02 -13.83
C MET A 146 8.18 2.14 -13.68
N LEU A 147 8.41 3.09 -12.76
CA LEU A 147 7.51 4.21 -12.51
C LEU A 147 7.43 5.16 -13.73
N ALA A 148 8.50 5.28 -14.50
CA ALA A 148 8.51 6.08 -15.73
C ALA A 148 7.52 5.56 -16.79
N ILE A 149 7.25 4.24 -16.84
CA ILE A 149 6.25 3.64 -17.75
C ILE A 149 4.87 4.25 -17.50
N VAL A 150 4.54 4.50 -16.23
CA VAL A 150 3.25 5.05 -15.81
C VAL A 150 3.30 6.56 -15.55
N LYS A 151 4.32 7.23 -16.11
CA LYS A 151 4.55 8.68 -16.02
C LYS A 151 4.69 9.22 -14.58
N CYS A 152 5.13 8.39 -13.65
CA CYS A 152 5.37 8.77 -12.26
C CYS A 152 6.85 9.06 -12.00
N LYS A 153 7.13 10.03 -11.13
CA LYS A 153 8.49 10.31 -10.62
C LYS A 153 8.50 10.25 -9.09
N VAL A 154 9.56 9.72 -8.52
CA VAL A 154 9.77 9.78 -7.06
C VAL A 154 10.16 11.21 -6.68
N LEU A 155 9.37 11.82 -5.79
CA LEU A 155 9.63 13.15 -5.23
C LEU A 155 10.50 13.06 -3.99
N ASN A 156 10.17 12.12 -3.10
CA ASN A 156 10.91 11.88 -1.87
C ASN A 156 10.76 10.41 -1.44
N SER A 157 11.57 9.98 -0.48
CA SER A 157 11.58 8.59 -0.01
C SER A 157 11.84 8.53 1.49
N ILE A 158 11.06 7.70 2.18
CA ILE A 158 11.30 7.32 3.57
C ILE A 158 11.35 5.80 3.66
N GLN A 159 12.09 5.28 4.64
CA GLN A 159 12.30 3.85 4.80
C GLN A 159 12.43 3.49 6.27
N ASN A 160 12.11 2.25 6.60
CA ASN A 160 12.39 1.65 7.89
C ASN A 160 12.78 0.17 7.73
N ASP A 161 12.82 -0.59 8.82
CA ASP A 161 13.18 -2.01 8.80
C ASP A 161 12.17 -2.88 8.02
N CYS A 162 10.95 -2.38 7.81
CA CYS A 162 9.87 -3.13 7.21
C CYS A 162 9.67 -2.87 5.73
N MET A 163 9.76 -1.60 5.31
CA MET A 163 9.38 -1.17 3.96
C MET A 163 10.17 0.06 3.48
N ASP A 164 10.15 0.25 2.17
CA ASP A 164 10.51 1.50 1.50
C ASP A 164 9.23 2.17 1.00
N ALA A 165 9.05 3.46 1.28
CA ALA A 165 7.91 4.26 0.85
C ALA A 165 8.38 5.42 -0.02
N PHE A 166 7.87 5.47 -1.24
CA PHE A 166 8.19 6.46 -2.25
C PHE A 166 6.99 7.37 -2.45
N LEU A 167 7.17 8.66 -2.15
CA LEU A 167 6.17 9.67 -2.45
C LEU A 167 6.33 10.06 -3.93
N LEU A 168 5.26 9.92 -4.73
CA LEU A 168 5.32 10.11 -6.17
C LEU A 168 4.74 11.46 -6.59
N SER A 169 5.05 11.87 -7.82
CA SER A 169 4.40 13.00 -8.49
C SER A 169 2.89 12.80 -8.64
N GLU A 170 2.44 11.56 -8.75
CA GLU A 170 1.05 11.16 -8.97
C GLU A 170 0.67 10.03 -8.00
N SER A 171 0.65 10.31 -6.68
CA SER A 171 0.30 9.40 -5.57
C SER A 171 1.49 8.70 -4.87
N SER A 172 1.50 7.36 -4.69
CA SER A 172 2.42 6.68 -3.76
C SER A 172 2.83 5.26 -4.18
N PHE A 173 4.02 4.83 -3.76
CA PHE A 173 4.52 3.46 -3.96
C PHE A 173 5.21 2.91 -2.71
N PHE A 174 4.79 1.73 -2.25
CA PHE A 174 5.33 1.06 -1.07
C PHE A 174 5.90 -0.31 -1.43
N VAL A 175 7.09 -0.62 -0.94
CA VAL A 175 7.79 -1.88 -1.19
C VAL A 175 8.12 -2.57 0.13
N TYR A 176 7.49 -3.71 0.36
CA TYR A 176 7.80 -4.66 1.43
C TYR A 176 8.62 -5.82 0.85
N PRO A 177 9.24 -6.68 1.68
CA PRO A 177 9.94 -7.85 1.14
C PRO A 177 9.06 -8.80 0.31
N HIS A 178 7.78 -8.93 0.67
CA HIS A 178 6.84 -9.93 0.14
C HIS A 178 5.67 -9.34 -0.63
N LYS A 179 5.48 -8.02 -0.60
CA LYS A 179 4.39 -7.35 -1.30
C LYS A 179 4.79 -5.95 -1.73
N LEU A 180 4.06 -5.39 -2.69
CA LEU A 180 4.16 -4.00 -3.08
C LEU A 180 2.76 -3.40 -3.26
N ILE A 181 2.69 -2.08 -3.10
CA ILE A 181 1.46 -1.31 -3.24
C ILE A 181 1.79 -0.11 -4.12
N LEU A 182 1.20 -0.06 -5.31
CA LEU A 182 1.31 1.07 -6.23
C LEU A 182 -0.05 1.74 -6.32
N LYS A 183 -0.07 3.04 -6.05
CA LYS A 183 -1.26 3.88 -6.16
C LYS A 183 -0.96 5.05 -7.09
N THR A 184 -1.85 5.31 -8.04
CA THR A 184 -1.69 6.41 -8.99
C THR A 184 -2.99 7.14 -9.27
N CYS A 185 -2.91 8.45 -9.55
CA CYS A 185 -4.05 9.32 -9.86
C CYS A 185 -3.94 9.92 -11.28
N GLY A 186 -4.84 10.84 -11.63
CA GLY A 186 -4.84 11.48 -12.94
C GLY A 186 -5.16 10.50 -14.08
N THR A 187 -4.50 10.69 -15.22
CA THR A 187 -4.63 9.84 -16.41
C THR A 187 -3.51 8.79 -16.51
N THR A 188 -2.78 8.56 -15.42
CA THR A 188 -1.74 7.53 -15.34
C THR A 188 -2.31 6.15 -15.69
N THR A 189 -1.50 5.34 -16.39
CA THR A 189 -1.87 4.01 -16.86
C THR A 189 -1.33 2.92 -15.95
N LEU A 190 -1.73 2.92 -14.68
CA LEU A 190 -1.19 2.05 -13.63
C LEU A 190 -0.93 0.61 -14.07
N LEU A 191 -1.91 -0.03 -14.72
CA LEU A 191 -1.81 -1.44 -15.09
C LEU A 191 -0.70 -1.72 -16.11
N MET A 192 -0.21 -0.72 -16.83
CA MET A 192 0.95 -0.85 -17.72
C MET A 192 2.27 -1.08 -16.97
N ALA A 193 2.34 -0.78 -15.67
CA ALA A 193 3.48 -1.15 -14.84
C ALA A 193 3.52 -2.65 -14.50
N LEU A 194 2.38 -3.34 -14.54
CA LEU A 194 2.25 -4.72 -14.05
C LEU A 194 3.25 -5.69 -14.71
N PRO A 195 3.40 -5.75 -16.05
CA PRO A 195 4.37 -6.65 -16.68
C PRO A 195 5.80 -6.39 -16.17
N LYS A 196 6.19 -5.12 -16.04
CA LYS A 196 7.53 -4.75 -15.57
C LYS A 196 7.73 -5.10 -14.10
N ILE A 197 6.70 -4.96 -13.27
CA ILE A 197 6.73 -5.37 -11.86
C ILE A 197 6.98 -6.88 -11.74
N LEU A 198 6.26 -7.70 -12.52
CA LEU A 198 6.44 -9.15 -12.51
C LEU A 198 7.83 -9.55 -13.01
N GLU A 199 8.31 -8.91 -14.08
CA GLU A 199 9.67 -9.09 -14.60
C GLU A 199 10.74 -8.77 -13.54
N ILE A 200 10.61 -7.65 -12.83
CA ILE A 200 11.54 -7.25 -11.76
C ILE A 200 11.53 -8.30 -10.64
N ALA A 201 10.36 -8.72 -10.17
CA ALA A 201 10.25 -9.70 -9.10
C ALA A 201 10.86 -11.05 -9.50
N GLN A 202 10.65 -11.49 -10.73
CA GLN A 202 11.27 -12.71 -11.26
C GLN A 202 12.79 -12.57 -11.39
N ASN A 203 13.27 -11.53 -12.08
CA ASN A 203 14.68 -11.39 -12.45
C ASN A 203 15.58 -11.05 -11.27
N TYR A 204 15.14 -10.16 -10.37
CA TYR A 204 15.96 -9.73 -9.24
C TYR A 204 15.77 -10.62 -8.01
N CYS A 205 14.57 -11.17 -7.82
CA CYS A 205 14.22 -11.86 -6.57
C CYS A 205 13.90 -13.36 -6.75
N GLY A 206 13.82 -13.86 -7.98
CA GLY A 206 13.43 -15.25 -8.25
C GLY A 206 11.96 -15.55 -7.91
N LEU A 207 11.12 -14.53 -7.89
CA LEU A 207 9.69 -14.65 -7.56
C LEU A 207 8.89 -14.82 -8.86
N GLU A 208 8.71 -16.07 -9.28
CA GLU A 208 8.08 -16.42 -10.56
C GLU A 208 6.54 -16.40 -10.52
N LYS A 209 5.94 -16.52 -9.34
CA LYS A 209 4.50 -16.57 -9.14
C LYS A 209 4.05 -15.54 -8.11
N VAL A 210 2.82 -15.11 -8.27
CA VAL A 210 2.15 -14.18 -7.35
C VAL A 210 1.26 -14.98 -6.41
N TRP A 211 1.37 -14.72 -5.11
CA TRP A 211 0.52 -15.31 -4.08
C TRP A 211 -0.90 -14.75 -4.15
N ARG A 212 -1.03 -13.42 -4.29
CA ARG A 212 -2.32 -12.74 -4.33
C ARG A 212 -2.26 -11.35 -4.98
N VAL A 213 -3.33 -10.95 -5.64
CA VAL A 213 -3.49 -9.63 -6.26
C VAL A 213 -4.76 -8.97 -5.77
N PHE A 214 -4.70 -7.66 -5.57
CA PHE A 214 -5.85 -6.76 -5.46
C PHE A 214 -5.64 -5.59 -6.42
N TYR A 215 -6.60 -5.35 -7.30
CA TYR A 215 -6.68 -4.11 -8.06
C TYR A 215 -8.02 -3.45 -7.77
N SER A 216 -8.01 -2.19 -7.39
CA SER A 216 -9.23 -1.49 -7.07
C SER A 216 -9.19 -0.02 -7.42
N ARG A 217 -10.38 0.55 -7.58
CA ARG A 217 -10.56 1.98 -7.77
C ARG A 217 -12.01 2.38 -7.50
N LYS A 218 -12.20 3.62 -7.09
CA LYS A 218 -13.50 4.27 -7.13
C LYS A 218 -13.90 4.55 -8.58
N THR A 219 -15.18 4.79 -8.84
CA THR A 219 -15.62 5.42 -10.08
C THR A 219 -14.88 6.73 -10.33
N PHE A 220 -14.40 6.91 -11.56
CA PHE A 220 -13.81 8.16 -12.03
C PHE A 220 -14.84 9.27 -12.12
N MET A 221 -14.39 10.51 -11.93
CA MET A 221 -15.16 11.71 -12.23
C MET A 221 -15.17 11.99 -13.74
N PHE A 222 -14.09 11.66 -14.44
CA PHE A 222 -13.92 11.87 -15.89
C PHE A 222 -13.47 10.58 -16.62
N PRO A 223 -14.29 9.51 -16.62
CA PRO A 223 -13.92 8.23 -17.25
C PRO A 223 -13.47 8.37 -18.72
N GLU A 224 -14.07 9.28 -19.47
CA GLU A 224 -13.78 9.55 -20.88
C GLU A 224 -12.36 10.09 -21.14
N ARG A 225 -11.70 10.61 -20.11
CA ARG A 225 -10.34 11.16 -20.19
C ARG A 225 -9.28 10.12 -19.88
N GLN A 226 -9.66 8.97 -19.34
CA GLN A 226 -8.72 7.91 -19.04
C GLN A 226 -8.13 7.33 -20.33
N LEU A 227 -6.87 6.94 -20.26
CA LEU A 227 -6.19 6.23 -21.35
C LEU A 227 -6.44 4.73 -21.20
N HIS A 228 -6.39 4.00 -22.33
CA HIS A 228 -6.42 2.54 -22.28
C HIS A 228 -5.24 2.03 -21.43
N VAL A 229 -5.39 1.03 -20.57
CA VAL A 229 -6.55 0.13 -20.35
C VAL A 229 -7.65 0.66 -19.41
N HIS A 230 -7.52 1.88 -18.88
CA HIS A 230 -8.36 2.40 -17.79
C HIS A 230 -9.63 3.15 -18.21
N ARG A 231 -10.00 3.09 -19.50
CA ARG A 231 -11.21 3.75 -20.01
C ARG A 231 -12.49 3.16 -19.45
N ASP A 232 -12.51 1.84 -19.26
CA ASP A 232 -13.63 1.15 -18.67
C ASP A 232 -13.19 -0.03 -17.81
N TRP A 233 -14.09 -0.48 -16.94
CA TRP A 233 -13.83 -1.58 -16.02
C TRP A 233 -13.61 -2.92 -16.73
N LYS A 234 -14.18 -3.13 -17.92
CA LYS A 234 -14.06 -4.40 -18.63
C LYS A 234 -12.68 -4.57 -19.23
N ASP A 235 -12.12 -3.50 -19.79
CA ASP A 235 -10.76 -3.47 -20.32
C ASP A 235 -9.73 -3.74 -19.22
N GLU A 236 -9.91 -3.15 -18.04
CA GLU A 236 -9.04 -3.39 -16.88
C GLU A 236 -9.09 -4.85 -16.42
N VAL A 237 -10.29 -5.43 -16.31
CA VAL A 237 -10.47 -6.86 -15.96
C VAL A 237 -9.86 -7.75 -17.04
N ALA A 238 -10.14 -7.49 -18.32
CA ALA A 238 -9.60 -8.26 -19.43
C ALA A 238 -8.07 -8.16 -19.56
N PHE A 239 -7.47 -7.05 -19.11
CA PHE A 239 -6.02 -6.92 -19.01
C PHE A 239 -5.47 -7.79 -17.87
N LEU A 240 -6.11 -7.74 -16.70
CA LEU A 240 -5.69 -8.52 -15.53
C LEU A 240 -5.84 -10.04 -15.75
N ASP A 241 -6.93 -10.48 -16.39
CA ASP A 241 -7.18 -11.90 -16.71
C ASP A 241 -6.18 -12.48 -17.73
N ARG A 242 -5.41 -11.64 -18.45
CA ARG A 242 -4.29 -12.12 -19.28
C ARG A 242 -3.04 -12.44 -18.46
N HIS A 243 -2.94 -11.89 -17.25
CA HIS A 243 -1.78 -12.02 -16.38
C HIS A 243 -2.03 -12.98 -15.22
N PHE A 244 -3.29 -13.13 -14.80
CA PHE A 244 -3.65 -13.92 -13.63
C PHE A 244 -4.77 -14.90 -13.93
N ASP A 245 -4.56 -16.15 -13.52
CA ASP A 245 -5.59 -17.17 -13.56
C ASP A 245 -6.59 -16.98 -12.40
N HIS A 246 -7.85 -17.35 -12.65
CA HIS A 246 -8.90 -17.39 -11.63
C HIS A 246 -9.17 -16.04 -10.93
N GLY A 247 -8.97 -14.92 -11.64
CA GLY A 247 -9.38 -13.61 -11.18
C GLY A 247 -10.89 -13.47 -11.00
N ALA A 248 -11.29 -12.64 -10.05
CA ALA A 248 -12.68 -12.32 -9.79
C ALA A 248 -12.86 -10.79 -9.69
N ALA A 249 -13.83 -10.27 -10.44
CA ALA A 249 -14.13 -8.84 -10.52
C ALA A 249 -15.51 -8.52 -9.90
N TYR A 250 -15.57 -7.43 -9.13
CA TYR A 250 -16.73 -7.01 -8.36
C TYR A 250 -16.97 -5.51 -8.54
N THR A 251 -18.24 -5.14 -8.59
CA THR A 251 -18.69 -3.75 -8.42
C THR A 251 -19.43 -3.65 -7.10
N VAL A 252 -18.93 -2.79 -6.22
CA VAL A 252 -19.39 -2.64 -4.85
C VAL A 252 -20.08 -1.29 -4.68
N GLY A 253 -21.35 -1.31 -4.29
CA GLY A 253 -22.19 -0.12 -4.18
C GLY A 253 -23.14 0.04 -5.37
N LYS A 254 -23.61 1.26 -5.62
CA LYS A 254 -24.63 1.54 -6.63
C LYS A 254 -24.00 1.67 -8.01
N VAL A 255 -24.26 0.71 -8.90
CA VAL A 255 -23.74 0.71 -10.27
C VAL A 255 -24.07 1.96 -11.09
N ASN A 256 -25.18 2.64 -10.76
CA ASN A 256 -25.64 3.87 -11.41
C ASN A 256 -25.25 5.15 -10.65
N GLY A 257 -24.37 5.03 -9.66
CA GLY A 257 -23.88 6.14 -8.87
C GLY A 257 -22.47 5.86 -8.39
N ASP A 258 -22.16 6.36 -7.21
CA ASP A 258 -20.87 6.16 -6.58
C ASP A 258 -20.67 4.68 -6.19
N HIS A 259 -19.72 4.03 -6.86
CA HIS A 259 -19.35 2.65 -6.60
C HIS A 259 -17.83 2.49 -6.62
N TRP A 260 -17.41 1.33 -6.13
CA TRP A 260 -16.02 0.93 -6.05
C TRP A 260 -15.83 -0.39 -6.78
N CYS A 261 -14.82 -0.46 -7.63
CA CYS A 261 -14.48 -1.62 -8.42
C CYS A 261 -13.33 -2.37 -7.76
N LEU A 262 -13.41 -3.70 -7.75
CA LEU A 262 -12.40 -4.57 -7.18
C LEU A 262 -12.18 -5.78 -8.07
N TYR A 263 -10.93 -6.04 -8.39
CA TYR A 263 -10.44 -7.28 -8.93
C TYR A 263 -9.52 -7.92 -7.90
N LEU A 264 -9.66 -9.22 -7.68
CA LEU A 264 -8.73 -9.96 -6.83
C LEU A 264 -8.56 -11.40 -7.29
N THR A 265 -7.47 -12.01 -6.82
CA THR A 265 -7.24 -13.46 -6.94
C THR A 265 -7.37 -14.14 -5.58
N ALA A 266 -7.64 -15.45 -5.60
CA ALA A 266 -7.49 -16.29 -4.43
C ALA A 266 -6.00 -16.47 -4.08
N PRO A 267 -5.65 -16.67 -2.79
CA PRO A 267 -4.31 -17.06 -2.39
C PRO A 267 -3.79 -18.31 -3.12
N GLN A 268 -2.52 -18.32 -3.54
CA GLN A 268 -1.86 -19.46 -4.19
C GLN A 268 -0.71 -20.04 -3.34
N ASP A 269 -0.88 -21.26 -2.82
CA ASP A 269 0.09 -21.85 -1.88
C ASP A 269 1.41 -22.32 -2.51
N ASP A 270 1.45 -22.51 -3.83
CA ASP A 270 2.61 -23.07 -4.54
C ASP A 270 3.64 -22.02 -5.00
N CYS A 271 3.37 -20.73 -4.77
CA CYS A 271 4.19 -19.61 -5.25
C CYS A 271 5.64 -19.60 -4.74
N LEU A 272 5.91 -20.18 -3.56
CA LEU A 272 7.25 -20.22 -2.94
C LEU A 272 7.91 -21.61 -3.00
N SER A 273 7.33 -22.57 -3.73
CA SER A 273 7.81 -23.96 -3.81
C SER A 273 9.24 -24.08 -4.37
N HIS A 274 9.60 -23.27 -5.38
CA HIS A 274 10.94 -23.27 -5.97
C HIS A 274 12.01 -22.70 -5.03
N ILE A 275 11.66 -21.69 -4.23
CA ILE A 275 12.56 -21.06 -3.27
C ILE A 275 12.86 -22.00 -2.10
N THR A 276 11.83 -22.67 -1.57
CA THR A 276 11.97 -23.66 -0.50
C THR A 276 12.78 -24.87 -0.95
N SER A 277 12.60 -25.33 -2.19
CA SER A 277 13.36 -26.44 -2.77
C SER A 277 14.84 -26.12 -2.93
N ARG A 278 15.20 -24.91 -3.41
CA ARG A 278 16.60 -24.46 -3.50
C ARG A 278 17.27 -24.37 -2.13
N ARG A 279 16.53 -23.98 -1.08
CA ARG A 279 17.06 -23.92 0.29
C ARG A 279 17.41 -25.31 0.83
N ASN A 280 16.56 -26.31 0.54
CA ASN A 280 16.80 -27.70 0.96
C ASN A 280 17.96 -28.36 0.20
N SER A 281 18.21 -27.96 -1.05
CA SER A 281 19.37 -28.45 -1.81
C SER A 281 20.68 -27.70 -1.52
N ALA A 282 20.64 -26.42 -1.14
CA ALA A 282 21.82 -25.67 -0.72
C ALA A 282 22.30 -26.08 0.69
N SER A 283 21.37 -26.32 1.62
CA SER A 283 21.71 -26.78 2.99
C SER A 283 22.24 -28.22 3.07
N SER A 284 22.12 -29.02 2.00
CA SER A 284 22.74 -30.34 1.94
C SER A 284 24.20 -30.33 1.45
N LEU A 285 24.68 -29.20 0.93
CA LEU A 285 26.06 -29.03 0.44
C LEU A 285 27.00 -28.37 1.48
N ASP A 286 26.46 -27.76 2.54
CA ASP A 286 27.25 -27.06 3.57
C ASP A 286 27.66 -27.92 4.79
N ASN A 287 27.33 -29.24 4.79
CA ASN A 287 27.73 -30.16 5.87
C ASN A 287 28.96 -31.03 5.55
N ALA A 288 29.71 -30.72 4.48
CA ALA A 288 30.85 -31.53 4.05
C ALA A 288 32.23 -31.08 4.59
N ASP A 289 32.35 -29.94 5.29
CA ASP A 289 33.65 -29.47 5.80
C ASP A 289 33.58 -29.07 7.29
N LEU A 290 33.57 -30.08 8.17
CA LEU A 290 33.94 -29.91 9.58
C LEU A 290 34.49 -31.23 10.15
N VAL A 291 35.59 -31.72 9.57
CA VAL A 291 36.40 -32.77 10.18
C VAL A 291 37.37 -32.11 11.17
N VAL A 292 36.93 -31.95 12.42
CA VAL A 292 37.83 -31.69 13.54
C VAL A 292 38.54 -32.98 13.91
N VAL A 293 39.85 -32.99 13.72
CA VAL A 293 40.78 -34.02 14.18
C VAL A 293 40.79 -34.08 15.70
N GLY A 294 40.39 -35.22 16.27
CA GLY A 294 40.53 -35.54 17.70
C GLY A 294 40.78 -37.04 17.89
N LYS A 295 41.96 -37.38 18.44
CA LYS A 295 42.45 -38.74 18.74
C LYS A 295 41.84 -39.32 20.05
N HIS A 296 41.95 -40.66 20.16
CA HIS A 296 41.73 -41.58 21.30
C HIS A 296 40.29 -42.04 21.54
N ASP A 297 39.96 -43.30 21.85
CA ASP A 297 40.69 -44.58 21.85
C ASP A 297 39.66 -45.75 21.85
N GLN A 298 40.16 -46.93 21.53
CA GLN A 298 39.58 -48.28 21.40
C GLN A 298 38.48 -48.71 22.42
N ASN A 299 37.43 -49.43 21.99
CA ASN A 299 37.34 -50.90 21.95
C ASN A 299 35.88 -51.44 21.75
N SER A 300 35.75 -52.61 21.07
CA SER A 300 34.63 -53.59 21.11
C SER A 300 33.33 -53.30 20.31
N VAL A 301 32.62 -54.23 19.63
CA VAL A 301 32.87 -55.42 18.77
C VAL A 301 31.47 -55.83 18.23
N ALA A 302 31.42 -56.21 16.94
CA ALA A 302 30.48 -57.12 16.24
C ALA A 302 28.94 -56.89 16.15
N HIS A 303 28.50 -56.48 14.95
CA HIS A 303 27.76 -57.27 13.93
C HIS A 303 26.33 -57.84 14.15
N PRO A 304 25.58 -58.12 13.04
CA PRO A 304 24.19 -57.72 12.82
C PRO A 304 23.23 -58.93 12.78
N LEU A 305 21.94 -58.73 12.46
CA LEU A 305 21.15 -59.73 11.72
C LEU A 305 19.83 -59.16 11.15
N SER A 306 19.63 -59.47 9.87
CA SER A 306 18.44 -59.42 9.04
C SER A 306 17.40 -60.51 9.37
N ILE A 307 16.15 -60.35 8.89
CA ILE A 307 15.24 -61.38 8.28
C ILE A 307 13.83 -60.75 8.18
N MET A 308 13.39 -60.35 6.97
CA MET A 308 12.60 -61.11 5.97
C MET A 308 11.09 -61.23 6.26
N THR A 309 10.32 -60.46 5.47
CA THR A 309 9.17 -60.85 4.62
C THR A 309 8.16 -61.89 5.10
N ARG A 310 6.87 -61.54 5.03
CA ARG A 310 5.92 -62.26 4.16
C ARG A 310 4.58 -61.53 3.97
N ASP A 311 4.14 -61.57 2.71
CA ASP A 311 2.85 -61.17 2.15
C ASP A 311 1.66 -61.94 2.75
N CYS A 312 0.43 -61.40 2.64
CA CYS A 312 -0.52 -61.75 1.57
C CYS A 312 -1.99 -61.34 1.88
N SER A 313 -2.54 -60.55 0.96
CA SER A 313 -3.86 -60.67 0.29
C SER A 313 -5.23 -60.49 1.01
N SER A 314 -6.04 -59.67 0.30
CA SER A 314 -7.43 -59.87 -0.18
C SER A 314 -8.67 -59.46 0.66
N GLU A 315 -9.40 -58.52 0.03
CA GLU A 315 -10.85 -58.49 -0.27
C GLU A 315 -11.89 -57.89 0.71
N GLN A 316 -12.50 -56.79 0.21
CA GLN A 316 -13.93 -56.42 0.09
C GLN A 316 -14.93 -56.65 1.26
N GLY A 317 -15.76 -55.63 1.54
CA GLY A 317 -17.12 -55.82 2.07
C GLY A 317 -17.66 -54.72 3.01
N GLU A 318 -18.42 -53.79 2.43
CA GLU A 318 -19.66 -53.10 2.87
C GLU A 318 -20.03 -52.74 4.34
N GLU A 319 -20.60 -51.51 4.42
CA GLU A 319 -21.73 -50.98 5.23
C GLU A 319 -21.71 -50.84 6.78
N SER A 320 -22.14 -49.63 7.18
CA SER A 320 -22.44 -49.00 8.50
C SER A 320 -23.49 -49.76 9.38
N PRO A 321 -23.98 -49.29 10.58
CA PRO A 321 -23.77 -48.02 11.31
C PRO A 321 -23.65 -48.10 12.87
N MET A 322 -23.39 -46.93 13.49
CA MET A 322 -23.73 -46.46 14.86
C MET A 322 -23.63 -47.39 16.09
N GLU A 323 -22.80 -47.00 17.08
CA GLU A 323 -23.24 -46.65 18.45
C GLU A 323 -22.06 -46.15 19.33
N SER A 324 -22.33 -45.17 20.19
CA SER A 324 -21.47 -44.74 21.31
C SER A 324 -21.87 -45.52 22.58
N PRO A 325 -21.00 -45.77 23.60
CA PRO A 325 -20.75 -44.74 24.62
C PRO A 325 -19.42 -44.80 25.43
N ARG A 326 -19.00 -43.61 25.89
CA ARG A 326 -18.44 -43.21 27.21
C ARG A 326 -17.20 -43.88 27.86
N SER A 327 -16.35 -42.97 28.38
CA SER A 327 -15.40 -43.06 29.53
C SER A 327 -14.08 -43.82 29.27
N SER A 328 -12.89 -43.45 29.74
CA SER A 328 -12.42 -42.45 30.72
C SER A 328 -10.87 -42.39 30.69
N SER A 329 -10.32 -41.25 31.14
CA SER A 329 -9.05 -41.05 31.91
C SER A 329 -7.64 -41.29 31.31
N ALA A 330 -6.81 -40.26 31.50
CA ALA A 330 -5.34 -40.23 31.73
C ALA A 330 -4.42 -40.62 30.56
N SER A 331 -3.23 -40.05 30.33
CA SER A 331 -2.33 -39.19 31.11
C SER A 331 -1.28 -38.55 30.17
N THR A 332 -0.85 -37.37 30.59
CA THR A 332 0.33 -36.59 30.19
C THR A 332 1.61 -37.41 30.01
N LEU A 333 2.30 -37.21 28.89
CA LEU A 333 3.75 -37.39 28.75
C LEU A 333 4.31 -36.22 27.93
N SER A 334 4.82 -35.22 28.66
CA SER A 334 5.63 -34.13 28.13
C SER A 334 7.02 -34.65 27.77
N SER A 335 7.44 -34.49 26.52
CA SER A 335 8.85 -34.52 26.16
C SER A 335 9.27 -33.10 25.78
N SER A 336 10.03 -32.49 26.68
CA SER A 336 10.67 -31.20 26.52
C SER A 336 11.87 -31.36 25.59
N SER A 337 11.84 -30.77 24.40
CA SER A 337 13.04 -30.47 23.62
C SER A 337 13.24 -28.95 23.61
N SER A 338 14.21 -28.53 24.40
CA SER A 338 14.64 -27.16 24.59
C SER A 338 15.42 -26.62 23.38
N SER A 339 14.89 -25.54 22.81
CA SER A 339 15.58 -24.32 22.37
C SER A 339 16.87 -24.44 21.53
N MET A 340 16.73 -24.14 20.24
CA MET A 340 17.64 -23.24 19.54
C MET A 340 16.85 -22.04 19.02
N ALA A 341 16.58 -21.10 19.93
CA ALA A 341 16.07 -19.78 19.59
C ALA A 341 17.18 -18.77 19.92
N SER A 342 17.90 -18.34 18.90
CA SER A 342 18.73 -17.14 19.00
C SER A 342 18.69 -16.41 17.66
N SER A 343 18.16 -15.18 17.72
CA SER A 343 18.19 -14.10 16.72
C SER A 343 16.94 -13.84 15.85
N ALA A 344 15.92 -14.71 15.81
CA ALA A 344 14.70 -14.46 15.02
C ALA A 344 13.63 -13.59 15.74
N SER A 345 13.79 -13.34 17.05
CA SER A 345 12.72 -12.81 17.91
C SER A 345 12.42 -11.31 17.74
N SER A 346 13.26 -10.55 17.04
CA SER A 346 13.06 -9.10 16.87
C SER A 346 12.27 -8.74 15.60
N ALA A 347 12.31 -9.57 14.56
CA ALA A 347 11.67 -9.26 13.27
C ALA A 347 10.16 -9.58 13.25
N THR A 348 9.69 -10.51 14.09
CA THR A 348 8.28 -10.94 14.10
C THR A 348 7.33 -9.85 14.62
N TYR A 349 7.77 -8.97 15.52
CA TYR A 349 6.92 -7.90 16.07
C TYR A 349 6.77 -6.69 15.14
N LEU A 350 7.66 -6.55 14.15
CA LEU A 350 7.66 -5.39 13.27
C LEU A 350 6.61 -5.50 12.16
N TYR A 351 6.21 -6.70 11.76
CA TYR A 351 5.23 -6.91 10.70
C TYR A 351 3.86 -7.29 11.28
N PRO A 352 2.76 -6.69 10.80
CA PRO A 352 1.43 -7.14 11.17
C PRO A 352 1.21 -8.56 10.64
N SER A 353 0.94 -9.49 11.56
CA SER A 353 0.53 -10.86 11.26
C SER A 353 -0.94 -10.96 10.87
N HIS A 354 -1.73 -9.96 11.24
CA HIS A 354 -3.09 -9.72 10.77
C HIS A 354 -3.10 -8.46 9.91
N ASP A 355 -3.35 -8.59 8.61
CA ASP A 355 -3.47 -7.42 7.72
C ASP A 355 -4.89 -6.86 7.72
N GLN A 356 -4.98 -5.54 7.79
CA GLN A 356 -6.19 -4.74 7.75
C GLN A 356 -5.91 -3.52 6.88
N THR A 357 -6.79 -3.19 5.95
CA THR A 357 -6.65 -1.97 5.13
C THR A 357 -7.92 -1.16 5.22
N VAL A 358 -7.80 0.12 5.54
CA VAL A 358 -8.89 1.10 5.57
C VAL A 358 -8.64 2.12 4.47
N GLU A 359 -9.62 2.36 3.61
CA GLU A 359 -9.62 3.53 2.72
C GLU A 359 -10.84 4.41 3.02
N ILE A 360 -10.65 5.73 3.01
CA ILE A 360 -11.67 6.76 3.14
C ILE A 360 -11.56 7.66 1.91
N LEU A 361 -12.51 7.53 0.98
CA LEU A 361 -12.50 8.22 -0.31
C LEU A 361 -13.58 9.29 -0.31
N MET A 362 -13.18 10.55 -0.46
CA MET A 362 -13.98 11.72 -0.14
C MET A 362 -14.16 12.63 -1.36
N THR A 363 -15.38 13.12 -1.58
CA THR A 363 -15.73 14.06 -2.66
C THR A 363 -16.57 15.21 -2.13
N ASN A 364 -16.67 16.28 -2.94
CA ASN A 364 -17.41 17.50 -2.58
C ASN A 364 -16.87 18.09 -1.27
N LEU A 365 -15.56 18.32 -1.23
CA LEU A 365 -14.86 18.78 -0.03
C LEU A 365 -15.24 20.22 0.31
N ASN A 366 -15.18 20.59 1.59
CA ASN A 366 -15.47 21.96 1.99
C ASN A 366 -14.44 22.94 1.39
N PRO A 367 -14.87 23.94 0.59
CA PRO A 367 -13.94 24.86 -0.07
C PRO A 367 -13.06 25.66 0.90
N GLU A 368 -13.57 25.99 2.10
CA GLU A 368 -12.77 26.68 3.13
C GLU A 368 -11.70 25.76 3.70
N ALA A 369 -12.02 24.48 3.89
CA ALA A 369 -11.03 23.49 4.30
C ALA A 369 -9.93 23.33 3.24
N MET A 370 -10.32 23.32 1.97
CA MET A 370 -9.42 23.10 0.84
C MET A 370 -8.39 24.21 0.62
N LYS A 371 -8.66 25.44 1.08
CA LYS A 371 -7.69 26.55 1.02
C LYS A 371 -6.34 26.24 1.67
N ARG A 372 -6.30 25.34 2.66
CA ARG A 372 -5.04 24.95 3.33
C ARG A 372 -4.10 24.18 2.41
N PHE A 373 -4.63 23.53 1.38
CA PHE A 373 -3.92 22.72 0.39
C PHE A 373 -3.57 23.48 -0.91
N TYR A 374 -3.77 24.80 -0.92
CA TYR A 374 -3.27 25.70 -1.96
C TYR A 374 -1.92 26.29 -1.51
N GLN A 375 -1.04 26.50 -2.48
CA GLN A 375 0.16 27.30 -2.28
C GLN A 375 -0.24 28.76 -2.07
N ARG A 376 0.29 29.38 -1.02
CA ARG A 376 0.16 30.82 -0.76
C ARG A 376 1.29 31.58 -1.45
N PRO A 377 1.14 32.90 -1.70
CA PRO A 377 2.18 33.69 -2.39
C PRO A 377 3.58 33.59 -1.75
N ASP A 378 3.65 33.45 -0.42
CA ASP A 378 4.90 33.35 0.34
C ASP A 378 5.28 31.89 0.69
N ASP A 379 4.51 30.89 0.24
CA ASP A 379 4.79 29.49 0.52
C ASP A 379 5.90 28.96 -0.39
N VAL A 380 6.84 28.24 0.22
CA VAL A 380 7.75 27.35 -0.49
C VAL A 380 7.00 26.04 -0.79
N PRO A 381 6.86 25.61 -2.06
CA PRO A 381 6.20 24.35 -2.39
C PRO A 381 7.09 23.15 -2.02
N GLY A 382 6.65 21.95 -2.36
CA GLY A 382 7.33 20.71 -2.05
C GLY A 382 7.29 20.37 -0.57
N THR A 383 8.36 19.80 -0.04
CA THR A 383 8.39 19.26 1.34
C THR A 383 8.11 20.32 2.40
N VAL A 384 8.67 21.53 2.25
CA VAL A 384 8.46 22.63 3.21
C VAL A 384 6.98 23.03 3.27
N GLY A 385 6.35 23.15 2.10
CA GLY A 385 4.93 23.44 2.00
C GLY A 385 4.07 22.29 2.52
N GLY A 386 4.47 21.04 2.29
CA GLY A 386 3.83 19.84 2.84
C GLY A 386 3.78 19.89 4.37
N VAL A 387 4.92 20.15 5.01
CA VAL A 387 5.01 20.27 6.48
C VAL A 387 4.11 21.39 7.03
N ARG A 388 3.99 22.52 6.31
CA ARG A 388 3.02 23.57 6.68
C ARG A 388 1.60 23.02 6.69
N VAL A 389 1.20 22.34 5.61
CA VAL A 389 -0.15 21.76 5.50
C VAL A 389 -0.39 20.80 6.65
N ASP A 390 0.57 19.95 6.99
CA ASP A 390 0.46 18.96 8.07
C ASP A 390 0.11 19.60 9.41
N GLN A 391 0.81 20.69 9.74
CA GLN A 391 0.65 21.42 10.99
C GLN A 391 -0.69 22.16 11.06
N GLU A 392 -1.10 22.82 9.98
CA GLU A 392 -2.31 23.62 9.94
C GLU A 392 -3.60 22.80 9.88
N THR A 393 -3.53 21.62 9.27
CA THR A 393 -4.66 20.70 9.11
C THR A 393 -4.77 19.71 10.26
N GLY A 394 -3.67 19.46 10.97
CA GLY A 394 -3.60 18.43 12.00
C GLY A 394 -3.29 17.02 11.47
N LEU A 395 -2.91 16.88 10.19
CA LEU A 395 -2.57 15.58 9.59
C LEU A 395 -1.37 14.90 10.29
N ALA A 396 -0.37 15.67 10.71
CA ALA A 396 0.75 15.15 11.53
C ALA A 396 0.27 14.56 12.88
N GLY A 397 -0.91 14.98 13.34
CA GLY A 397 -1.53 14.49 14.55
C GLY A 397 -2.41 13.26 14.33
N LEU A 398 -2.56 12.69 13.14
CA LEU A 398 -3.39 11.49 12.98
C LEU A 398 -2.74 10.28 13.69
N PHE A 399 -1.47 10.01 13.39
CA PHE A 399 -0.66 8.98 14.04
C PHE A 399 0.71 9.58 14.43
N PRO A 400 0.86 10.07 15.68
CA PRO A 400 2.06 10.81 16.11
C PRO A 400 3.38 10.05 16.06
N GLN A 401 3.31 8.72 16.05
CA GLN A 401 4.48 7.84 16.03
C GLN A 401 4.94 7.54 14.60
N ALA A 402 4.12 7.86 13.60
CA ALA A 402 4.46 7.63 12.21
C ALA A 402 5.44 8.71 11.72
N GLN A 403 6.45 8.26 10.97
CA GLN A 403 7.31 9.15 10.22
C GLN A 403 6.54 9.60 8.97
N LEU A 404 6.12 10.87 8.96
CA LEU A 404 5.38 11.49 7.86
C LEU A 404 6.32 12.21 6.88
N ASP A 405 6.09 12.01 5.59
CA ASP A 405 6.73 12.67 4.46
C ASP A 405 5.66 13.25 3.53
N SER A 406 5.63 14.58 3.43
CA SER A 406 4.54 15.33 2.81
C SER A 406 5.07 16.28 1.75
N TYR A 407 4.26 16.52 0.72
CA TYR A 407 4.61 17.38 -0.40
C TYR A 407 3.42 18.26 -0.82
N LEU A 408 3.64 19.56 -0.95
CA LEU A 408 2.67 20.53 -1.49
C LEU A 408 2.99 20.83 -2.97
N PHE A 409 2.02 20.65 -3.85
CA PHE A 409 2.15 20.91 -5.28
C PHE A 409 1.80 22.37 -5.64
N THR A 410 2.30 22.81 -6.80
CA THR A 410 2.04 24.15 -7.36
C THR A 410 1.03 24.05 -8.51
N PRO A 411 -0.02 24.90 -8.54
CA PRO A 411 -0.37 25.91 -7.53
C PRO A 411 -1.12 25.34 -6.30
N CYS A 412 -1.55 24.08 -6.35
CA CYS A 412 -2.25 23.40 -5.29
C CYS A 412 -2.14 21.90 -5.43
N GLY A 413 -2.63 21.18 -4.42
CA GLY A 413 -2.54 19.73 -4.34
C GLY A 413 -1.57 19.31 -3.26
N TYR A 414 -1.83 18.17 -2.64
CA TYR A 414 -1.01 17.66 -1.55
C TYR A 414 -0.94 16.14 -1.61
N SER A 415 0.20 15.58 -1.26
CA SER A 415 0.36 14.15 -1.05
C SER A 415 1.28 13.89 0.12
N ALA A 416 1.02 12.81 0.85
CA ALA A 416 1.90 12.40 1.93
C ALA A 416 1.88 10.90 2.17
N ASN A 417 3.05 10.36 2.49
CA ASN A 417 3.26 9.01 2.96
C ASN A 417 3.70 9.05 4.41
N ALA A 418 3.25 8.08 5.20
CA ALA A 418 3.79 7.86 6.52
C ALA A 418 4.05 6.39 6.77
N VAL A 419 5.12 6.10 7.51
CA VAL A 419 5.47 4.75 7.92
C VAL A 419 5.59 4.65 9.43
N GLN A 420 5.07 3.57 10.00
CA GLN A 420 5.16 3.24 11.42
C GLN A 420 5.28 1.73 11.57
N ASP A 421 6.44 1.25 12.02
CA ASP A 421 6.75 -0.18 12.05
C ASP A 421 6.48 -0.83 10.68
N GLY A 422 5.75 -1.95 10.62
CA GLY A 422 5.30 -2.59 9.38
C GLY A 422 4.03 -2.02 8.77
N ASN A 423 3.61 -0.82 9.17
CA ASN A 423 2.39 -0.19 8.72
C ASN A 423 2.65 1.17 8.05
N TYR A 424 1.67 1.64 7.29
CA TYR A 424 1.69 2.91 6.59
C TYR A 424 0.33 3.62 6.65
N TYR A 425 0.35 4.91 6.37
CA TYR A 425 -0.81 5.58 5.79
C TYR A 425 -0.38 6.50 4.65
N THR A 426 -1.30 6.77 3.73
CA THR A 426 -1.10 7.72 2.63
C THR A 426 -2.31 8.62 2.45
N ILE A 427 -2.05 9.86 2.04
CA ILE A 427 -3.06 10.90 1.82
C ILE A 427 -2.82 11.56 0.48
N HIS A 428 -3.87 11.75 -0.32
CA HIS A 428 -3.80 12.49 -1.59
C HIS A 428 -4.98 13.46 -1.69
N VAL A 429 -4.71 14.70 -2.10
CA VAL A 429 -5.70 15.78 -2.11
C VAL A 429 -5.66 16.55 -3.43
N THR A 430 -6.79 16.56 -4.11
CA THR A 430 -7.12 17.43 -5.26
C THR A 430 -8.12 18.48 -4.75
N PRO A 431 -7.67 19.70 -4.39
CA PRO A 431 -8.52 20.67 -3.68
C PRO A 431 -9.45 21.49 -4.59
N GLU A 432 -9.32 21.38 -5.92
CA GLU A 432 -10.08 22.17 -6.88
C GLU A 432 -11.59 21.99 -6.74
N PRO A 433 -12.39 23.07 -6.59
CA PRO A 433 -13.82 22.94 -6.31
C PRO A 433 -14.62 22.13 -7.33
N VAL A 434 -14.22 22.15 -8.60
CA VAL A 434 -14.92 21.47 -9.71
C VAL A 434 -14.76 19.94 -9.63
N CYS A 435 -13.68 19.46 -9.01
CA CYS A 435 -13.33 18.05 -8.95
C CYS A 435 -12.74 17.65 -7.58
N SER A 436 -13.17 18.33 -6.51
CA SER A 436 -12.53 18.19 -5.20
C SER A 436 -12.58 16.75 -4.71
N TYR A 437 -11.41 16.21 -4.39
CA TYR A 437 -11.20 14.82 -4.01
C TYR A 437 -10.12 14.71 -2.95
N ALA A 438 -10.34 13.83 -1.98
CA ALA A 438 -9.29 13.43 -1.05
C ALA A 438 -9.40 11.94 -0.75
N SER A 439 -8.26 11.28 -0.62
CA SER A 439 -8.17 9.91 -0.15
C SER A 439 -7.31 9.84 1.09
N PHE A 440 -7.69 8.95 2.01
CA PHE A 440 -6.89 8.52 3.12
C PHE A 440 -6.87 6.99 3.11
N GLU A 441 -5.70 6.38 3.16
CA GLU A 441 -5.55 4.92 3.21
C GLU A 441 -4.56 4.55 4.32
N THR A 442 -4.81 3.48 5.05
CA THR A 442 -3.88 2.98 6.06
C THR A 442 -4.05 1.48 6.31
N ASN A 443 -2.95 0.83 6.69
CA ASN A 443 -3.00 -0.47 7.35
C ASN A 443 -2.61 -0.43 8.84
N ILE A 444 -2.46 0.76 9.43
CA ILE A 444 -2.24 0.89 10.88
C ILE A 444 -3.48 0.34 11.60
N PRO A 445 -3.33 -0.65 12.50
CA PRO A 445 -4.45 -1.31 13.13
C PRO A 445 -5.34 -0.34 13.90
N VAL A 446 -6.64 -0.38 13.61
CA VAL A 446 -7.67 0.36 14.37
C VAL A 446 -8.68 -0.58 15.00
N GLY A 447 -8.99 -0.33 16.27
CA GLY A 447 -9.92 -1.16 17.03
C GLY A 447 -11.33 -1.15 16.42
N LEU A 448 -11.92 -2.34 16.25
CA LEU A 448 -13.29 -2.47 15.76
C LEU A 448 -14.36 -2.28 16.86
N ARG A 449 -13.95 -2.02 18.11
CA ARG A 449 -14.85 -1.85 19.27
C ARG A 449 -14.92 -0.40 19.70
N HIS A 450 -16.12 0.13 19.88
CA HIS A 450 -16.31 1.34 20.68
C HIS A 450 -15.94 1.02 22.15
N LYS A 451 -15.02 1.78 22.76
CA LYS A 451 -14.87 1.77 24.22
C LYS A 451 -16.19 2.27 24.82
N LYS A 452 -16.85 1.45 25.64
CA LYS A 452 -17.84 1.98 26.58
C LYS A 452 -17.05 2.84 27.55
N ILE A 453 -17.23 4.16 27.50
CA ILE A 453 -16.80 5.04 28.60
C ILE A 453 -17.55 4.54 29.85
N SER A 454 -16.88 3.82 30.73
CA SER A 454 -17.42 3.43 32.03
C SER A 454 -17.39 4.64 32.95
N GLY A 455 -18.21 5.66 32.64
CA GLY A 455 -18.43 6.80 33.50
C GLY A 455 -19.38 6.42 34.62
N ARG A 456 -18.87 5.77 35.67
CA ARG A 456 -19.60 5.64 36.94
C ARG A 456 -19.21 6.83 37.84
N ARG A 457 -19.65 8.04 37.49
CA ARG A 457 -19.78 9.12 38.47
C ARG A 457 -21.15 9.00 39.09
N SER A 458 -21.19 8.39 40.28
CA SER A 458 -22.35 8.39 41.15
C SER A 458 -22.70 9.85 41.47
N ALA A 459 -23.80 10.34 40.88
CA ALA A 459 -24.40 11.60 41.28
C ALA A 459 -25.24 11.36 42.54
N SER A 460 -24.69 11.74 43.70
CA SER A 460 -25.48 12.00 44.91
C SER A 460 -24.86 13.20 45.61
N GLY A 461 -25.54 14.34 45.56
CA GLY A 461 -25.06 15.55 46.21
C GLY A 461 -25.75 16.82 45.72
N SER A 462 -26.99 16.99 46.13
CA SER A 462 -27.74 18.25 46.08
C SER A 462 -26.97 19.39 46.77
N SER A 463 -26.81 20.54 46.12
CA SER A 463 -27.33 21.84 46.59
C SER A 463 -26.85 23.02 45.71
N THR A 464 -27.67 24.06 45.75
CA THR A 464 -27.80 25.29 44.96
C THR A 464 -26.58 26.23 44.84
N PRO A 465 -26.58 27.15 43.85
CA PRO A 465 -25.50 28.09 43.61
C PRO A 465 -25.64 29.37 44.45
N ILE A 466 -24.53 29.86 45.01
CA ILE A 466 -24.41 31.24 45.50
C ILE A 466 -23.21 31.89 44.81
N SER A 467 -23.49 33.07 44.30
CA SER A 467 -22.66 34.00 43.56
C SER A 467 -21.74 34.87 44.44
N VAL A 468 -20.85 35.58 43.73
CA VAL A 468 -20.29 36.93 43.99
C VAL A 468 -18.85 37.05 44.53
N SER A 469 -18.04 37.70 43.67
CA SER A 469 -17.02 38.75 43.89
C SER A 469 -15.62 38.47 44.44
N ALA A 470 -14.69 39.09 43.70
CA ALA A 470 -13.32 39.42 44.00
C ALA A 470 -13.12 40.31 45.24
N SER A 471 -11.92 40.26 45.83
CA SER A 471 -11.18 41.45 46.28
C SER A 471 -9.74 41.07 46.68
N GLU A 472 -8.88 42.08 46.58
CA GLU A 472 -7.43 42.10 46.64
C GLU A 472 -6.86 42.25 48.06
N ASN A 473 -5.54 42.00 48.15
CA ASN A 473 -4.51 42.67 48.97
C ASN A 473 -4.11 42.18 50.39
N ASP A 474 -2.78 42.02 50.48
CA ASP A 474 -1.81 42.48 51.48
C ASP A 474 -1.41 41.66 52.73
N ASP A 475 -0.12 41.26 52.67
CA ASP A 475 0.97 41.54 53.63
C ASP A 475 1.39 40.52 54.72
N ALA A 476 2.69 40.59 55.00
CA ALA A 476 3.71 39.65 55.48
C ALA A 476 3.55 38.98 56.85
N THR A 477 4.20 37.80 57.02
CA THR A 477 5.29 37.59 58.00
C THR A 477 5.97 36.20 57.88
N GLU A 478 7.18 36.13 58.42
CA GLU A 478 8.29 35.20 58.17
C GLU A 478 8.14 33.73 58.66
N GLY A 479 8.77 32.82 57.90
CA GLY A 479 9.74 31.84 58.42
C GLY A 479 9.25 30.52 59.03
N LYS A 480 9.32 29.42 58.26
CA LYS A 480 10.16 28.23 58.54
C LYS A 480 9.87 27.03 57.62
N ASP A 481 10.98 26.43 57.20
CA ASP A 481 11.23 25.01 56.94
C ASP A 481 10.53 24.32 55.75
N VAL A 482 11.40 23.98 54.79
CA VAL A 482 11.21 23.18 53.57
C VAL A 482 10.66 21.79 53.89
N LYS A 483 9.53 21.46 53.27
CA LYS A 483 9.15 20.07 52.97
C LYS A 483 8.33 20.04 51.67
N ASP A 484 8.81 19.23 50.73
CA ASP A 484 8.39 19.15 49.34
C ASP A 484 6.87 19.15 49.13
N CYS A 485 6.40 20.13 48.36
CA CYS A 485 5.07 20.11 47.78
C CYS A 485 5.10 19.17 46.56
N ALA A 486 4.37 18.05 46.66
CA ALA A 486 3.92 17.30 45.50
C ALA A 486 3.04 18.23 44.65
N GLY A 487 3.65 18.84 43.64
CA GLY A 487 2.94 19.50 42.56
C GLY A 487 2.15 18.44 41.79
N ASP A 488 0.87 18.72 41.61
CA ASP A 488 -0.01 18.01 40.68
C ASP A 488 0.68 17.85 39.33
N VAL A 489 1.19 16.64 39.07
CA VAL A 489 1.57 16.20 37.74
C VAL A 489 0.27 15.98 37.00
N ILE A 490 -0.12 16.96 36.19
CA ILE A 490 -0.99 16.72 35.04
C ILE A 490 -0.23 15.69 34.19
N SER A 491 -0.65 14.42 34.28
CA SER A 491 -0.15 13.39 33.39
C SER A 491 -0.56 13.78 31.98
N GLN A 492 0.36 14.35 31.21
CA GLN A 492 0.32 14.34 29.76
C GLN A 492 0.32 12.87 29.35
N ALA A 493 -0.86 12.27 29.24
CA ALA A 493 -1.00 11.02 28.53
C ALA A 493 -0.52 11.29 27.10
N SER A 494 0.64 10.73 26.75
CA SER A 494 1.20 10.80 25.40
C SER A 494 0.15 10.28 24.44
N TYR A 495 -0.32 11.13 23.54
CA TYR A 495 -1.36 10.81 22.58
C TYR A 495 -0.86 9.72 21.60
N THR A 496 -1.64 8.67 21.38
CA THR A 496 -1.23 7.45 20.66
C THR A 496 -1.93 7.23 19.31
N GLY A 497 -2.63 8.24 18.77
CA GLY A 497 -3.43 8.09 17.55
C GLY A 497 -4.86 7.57 17.81
N PRO A 498 -5.63 7.19 16.77
CA PRO A 498 -7.00 6.73 16.89
C PRO A 498 -7.06 5.28 17.38
N GLU A 499 -7.87 5.00 18.40
CA GLU A 499 -8.03 3.65 18.93
C GLU A 499 -9.10 2.84 18.20
N THR A 500 -9.99 3.51 17.46
CA THR A 500 -11.12 2.87 16.79
C THR A 500 -11.32 3.37 15.36
N LEU A 501 -11.91 2.53 14.50
CA LEU A 501 -12.24 2.93 13.13
C LEU A 501 -13.14 4.18 13.09
N THR A 502 -14.13 4.26 13.99
CA THR A 502 -15.04 5.41 14.04
C THR A 502 -14.31 6.69 14.44
N GLU A 503 -13.34 6.61 15.35
CA GLU A 503 -12.50 7.73 15.74
C GLU A 503 -11.57 8.17 14.59
N LEU A 504 -10.93 7.22 13.90
CA LEU A 504 -10.14 7.50 12.71
C LEU A 504 -10.98 8.23 11.65
N ILE A 505 -12.14 7.68 11.29
CA ILE A 505 -13.01 8.32 10.28
C ILE A 505 -13.44 9.72 10.74
N SER A 506 -13.77 9.89 12.02
CA SER A 506 -14.19 11.21 12.55
C SER A 506 -13.07 12.24 12.42
N ARG A 507 -11.83 11.89 12.78
CA ARG A 507 -10.68 12.79 12.66
C ARG A 507 -10.37 13.15 11.21
N VAL A 508 -10.40 12.18 10.29
CA VAL A 508 -10.19 12.43 8.85
C VAL A 508 -11.29 13.34 8.29
N VAL A 509 -12.55 13.06 8.63
CA VAL A 509 -13.71 13.86 8.18
C VAL A 509 -13.69 15.28 8.74
N GLU A 510 -13.19 15.50 9.96
CA GLU A 510 -13.05 16.84 10.54
C GLU A 510 -12.08 17.73 9.74
N ILE A 511 -11.05 17.13 9.13
CA ILE A 511 -10.04 17.82 8.31
C ILE A 511 -10.63 18.24 6.95
N PHE A 512 -11.25 17.28 6.25
CA PHE A 512 -11.66 17.47 4.85
C PHE A 512 -13.11 17.96 4.69
N GLN A 513 -13.96 17.69 5.68
CA GLN A 513 -15.39 18.03 5.71
C GLN A 513 -16.11 17.70 4.38
N PRO A 514 -16.11 16.42 3.96
CA PRO A 514 -16.67 16.03 2.67
C PRO A 514 -18.20 16.05 2.64
N GLY A 515 -18.77 16.36 1.47
CA GLY A 515 -20.19 16.18 1.21
C GLY A 515 -20.58 14.71 1.05
N THR A 516 -19.69 13.90 0.48
CA THR A 516 -19.89 12.45 0.28
C THR A 516 -18.60 11.70 0.56
N MET A 517 -18.70 10.50 1.13
CA MET A 517 -17.55 9.61 1.28
C MET A 517 -17.91 8.13 1.18
N SER A 518 -16.96 7.34 0.70
CA SER A 518 -16.96 5.88 0.77
C SER A 518 -15.87 5.42 1.74
N VAL A 519 -16.13 4.36 2.50
CA VAL A 519 -15.15 3.72 3.37
C VAL A 519 -15.07 2.23 3.03
N THR A 520 -13.89 1.74 2.72
CA THR A 520 -13.58 0.31 2.59
C THR A 520 -12.80 -0.13 3.84
N LEU A 521 -13.11 -1.33 4.33
CA LEU A 521 -12.38 -1.97 5.41
C LEU A 521 -12.13 -3.42 5.04
N PHE A 522 -10.90 -3.73 4.65
CA PHE A 522 -10.41 -5.09 4.51
C PHE A 522 -9.87 -5.63 5.82
N SER A 523 -10.03 -6.93 6.03
CA SER A 523 -9.42 -7.63 7.15
C SER A 523 -9.15 -9.07 6.76
N SER A 524 -7.89 -9.49 6.90
CA SER A 524 -7.45 -10.84 6.59
C SER A 524 -8.05 -11.88 7.55
N HIS A 525 -8.18 -13.11 7.08
CA HIS A 525 -8.59 -14.26 7.91
C HIS A 525 -7.41 -14.86 8.70
N MET A 526 -6.26 -14.20 8.72
CA MET A 526 -5.09 -14.64 9.47
C MET A 526 -5.13 -14.04 10.88
N THR A 527 -4.80 -14.87 11.86
CA THR A 527 -4.63 -14.49 13.26
C THR A 527 -3.28 -13.81 13.48
N GLU A 528 -3.11 -13.17 14.64
CA GLU A 528 -1.83 -12.57 15.04
C GLU A 528 -0.68 -13.60 15.12
N ASP A 529 -1.00 -14.88 15.26
CA ASP A 529 -0.02 -15.97 15.28
C ASP A 529 0.24 -16.57 13.88
N GLY A 530 -0.31 -15.97 12.82
CA GLY A 530 -0.17 -16.43 11.44
C GLY A 530 -0.96 -17.70 11.11
N GLN A 531 -1.90 -18.09 11.96
CA GLN A 531 -2.83 -19.21 11.70
C GLN A 531 -4.14 -18.71 11.11
N MET A 532 -4.80 -19.54 10.30
CA MET A 532 -6.14 -19.23 9.79
C MET A 532 -7.15 -19.18 10.94
N GLU A 533 -8.00 -18.16 10.94
CA GLU A 533 -9.08 -18.01 11.91
C GLU A 533 -10.10 -19.16 11.79
N THR A 534 -10.62 -19.61 12.93
CA THR A 534 -11.79 -20.49 12.96
C THR A 534 -13.02 -19.75 12.45
N GLU A 535 -13.98 -20.47 11.90
CA GLU A 535 -15.27 -19.93 11.43
C GLU A 535 -15.95 -19.02 12.48
N ARG A 536 -15.91 -19.41 13.76
CA ARG A 536 -16.44 -18.62 14.87
C ARG A 536 -15.69 -17.29 15.09
N GLN A 537 -14.38 -17.27 14.87
CA GLN A 537 -13.57 -16.05 14.96
C GLN A 537 -13.90 -15.12 13.79
N MET A 538 -13.96 -15.66 12.56
CA MET A 538 -14.33 -14.92 11.35
C MET A 538 -15.70 -14.28 11.48
N GLU A 539 -16.74 -15.03 11.85
CA GLU A 539 -18.09 -14.48 12.06
C GLU A 539 -18.11 -13.36 13.12
N ARG A 540 -17.32 -13.51 14.20
CA ARG A 540 -17.23 -12.52 15.26
C ARG A 540 -16.57 -11.24 14.75
N ARG A 541 -15.53 -11.37 13.92
CA ARG A 541 -14.85 -10.25 13.28
C ARG A 541 -15.75 -9.55 12.27
N GLN A 542 -16.43 -10.28 11.40
CA GLN A 542 -17.44 -9.75 10.48
C GLN A 542 -18.51 -8.92 11.21
N ARG A 543 -19.06 -9.43 12.33
CA ARG A 543 -20.01 -8.67 13.18
C ARG A 543 -19.41 -7.37 13.71
N HIS A 544 -18.14 -7.38 14.09
CA HIS A 544 -17.45 -6.18 14.56
C HIS A 544 -17.16 -5.18 13.44
N MET A 545 -16.71 -5.63 12.26
CA MET A 545 -16.48 -4.79 11.09
C MET A 545 -17.77 -4.06 10.67
N VAL A 546 -18.88 -4.80 10.54
CA VAL A 546 -20.19 -4.25 10.18
C VAL A 546 -20.70 -3.24 11.23
N LYS A 547 -20.37 -3.46 12.51
CA LYS A 547 -20.71 -2.55 13.61
C LYS A 547 -19.83 -1.31 13.62
N ALA A 548 -18.54 -1.44 13.33
CA ALA A 548 -17.58 -0.36 13.22
C ALA A 548 -17.94 0.58 12.06
N MET A 549 -18.47 0.03 10.96
CA MET A 549 -19.11 0.77 9.87
C MET A 549 -20.51 1.29 10.26
N GLY A 550 -20.60 1.86 11.46
CA GLY A 550 -21.81 2.24 12.17
C GLY A 550 -22.36 3.60 11.76
N ARG A 551 -22.87 4.35 12.74
CA ARG A 551 -23.28 5.75 12.53
C ARG A 551 -22.06 6.64 12.63
N ILE A 552 -21.91 7.54 11.67
CA ILE A 552 -20.91 8.61 11.69
C ILE A 552 -21.66 9.91 11.96
N ALA A 553 -21.18 10.71 12.91
CA ALA A 553 -21.81 11.97 13.27
C ALA A 553 -21.80 12.92 12.06
N GLY A 554 -22.90 13.63 11.82
CA GLY A 554 -23.03 14.51 10.65
C GLY A 554 -23.37 13.82 9.32
N PHE A 555 -23.34 12.48 9.24
CA PHE A 555 -23.58 11.75 7.99
C PHE A 555 -24.79 10.81 8.06
N SER A 556 -25.42 10.62 6.92
CA SER A 556 -26.41 9.59 6.63
C SER A 556 -25.73 8.47 5.83
N ARG A 557 -25.71 7.27 6.39
CA ARG A 557 -25.21 6.08 5.68
C ARG A 557 -26.26 5.61 4.68
N THR A 558 -25.92 5.55 3.40
CA THR A 558 -26.83 5.08 2.35
C THR A 558 -26.63 3.59 2.07
N ASP A 559 -25.39 3.11 2.17
CA ASP A 559 -25.04 1.73 1.83
C ASP A 559 -24.11 1.16 2.92
N ARG A 560 -24.29 -0.13 3.20
CA ARG A 560 -23.39 -0.91 4.06
C ARG A 560 -23.43 -2.36 3.61
N ILE A 561 -22.35 -2.84 3.03
CA ILE A 561 -22.29 -4.15 2.39
C ILE A 561 -21.08 -4.90 2.95
N LEU A 562 -21.28 -6.17 3.31
CA LEU A 562 -20.22 -7.09 3.70
C LEU A 562 -20.01 -8.05 2.54
N TYR A 563 -18.75 -8.19 2.11
CA TYR A 563 -18.30 -9.23 1.21
C TYR A 563 -17.36 -10.16 1.96
N GLU A 564 -17.48 -11.44 1.65
CA GLU A 564 -16.57 -12.49 2.08
C GLU A 564 -15.84 -12.98 0.82
N PHE A 565 -14.52 -12.99 0.91
CA PHE A 565 -13.63 -13.46 -0.14
C PHE A 565 -12.69 -14.52 0.43
N ASP A 566 -11.99 -15.24 -0.44
CA ASP A 566 -11.04 -16.26 0.01
C ASP A 566 -9.91 -15.61 0.82
N GLY A 567 -9.89 -15.88 2.13
CA GLY A 567 -8.87 -15.40 3.06
C GLY A 567 -9.00 -13.94 3.49
N CYS A 568 -10.07 -13.21 3.14
CA CYS A 568 -10.35 -11.89 3.71
C CYS A 568 -11.83 -11.50 3.67
N ASP A 569 -12.21 -10.56 4.54
CA ASP A 569 -13.52 -9.91 4.50
C ASP A 569 -13.38 -8.44 4.11
N LEU A 570 -14.39 -7.91 3.43
CA LEU A 570 -14.51 -6.48 3.11
C LEU A 570 -15.84 -5.94 3.64
N VAL A 571 -15.79 -4.84 4.39
CA VAL A 571 -16.98 -4.02 4.64
C VAL A 571 -16.87 -2.71 3.88
N PHE A 572 -17.84 -2.46 3.00
CA PHE A 572 -18.01 -1.19 2.30
C PHE A 572 -19.13 -0.37 2.97
N GLY A 573 -18.88 0.91 3.20
CA GLY A 573 -19.89 1.88 3.63
C GLY A 573 -19.89 3.11 2.74
N HIS A 574 -21.07 3.62 2.38
CA HIS A 574 -21.22 4.90 1.69
C HIS A 574 -22.04 5.87 2.54
N PHE A 575 -21.59 7.12 2.61
CA PHE A 575 -22.11 8.14 3.51
C PHE A 575 -22.26 9.48 2.79
N VAL A 576 -23.36 10.18 3.07
CA VAL A 576 -23.67 11.52 2.56
C VAL A 576 -23.88 12.46 3.75
N ALA A 577 -23.31 13.66 3.71
CA ALA A 577 -23.47 14.66 4.76
C ALA A 577 -24.95 15.01 4.93
N LYS A 578 -25.37 15.21 6.18
CA LYS A 578 -26.71 15.71 6.50
C LYS A 578 -26.77 17.20 6.20
N ALA A 579 -27.86 17.60 5.54
CA ALA A 579 -28.18 19.01 5.28
C ALA A 579 -28.45 19.79 6.58
#